data_AF-J2VIJ3-F1
#
_entry.id   AF-J2VIJ3-F1
#
_cell.length_a   1.000
_cell.length_b   1.000
_cell.length_c   1.000
_cell.angle_alpha   90.00
_cell.angle_beta   90.00
_cell.angle_gamma   90.00
#
_symmetry.space_group_name_H-M   'P 1'
#
loop_
_entity.id
_entity.type
_entity.pdbx_description
1 polymer ?
#
loop_
_entity_poly.entity_id
_entity_poly.type
_entity_poly.pdbx_seq_one_letter_code
_entity_poly.pdbx_strand_id
1 'polypeptide(L)' 'MKHKSAMWQTYQYQGHEVVIIQQWQDPFGKSMVRIAANLDGGLIADGMLEEKFLSEAIFLGQMTLEIVEGAN' A
#
# COMPACT_ATOMS: atom_id res chain seq x y z
N MET A 1 0.70 -0.04 18.56
CA MET A 1 0.26 1.26 18.00
C MET A 1 -0.69 1.00 16.83
N LYS A 2 -1.58 1.94 16.52
CA LYS A 2 -2.47 1.84 15.34
C LYS A 2 -1.70 2.31 14.09
N HIS A 3 -1.87 1.62 12.96
CA HIS A 3 -1.37 2.08 11.66
C HIS A 3 -1.89 3.50 11.35
N LYS A 4 -1.04 4.34 10.74
CA LYS A 4 -1.41 5.68 10.26
C LYS A 4 -2.04 5.64 8.87
N SER A 5 -1.75 4.58 8.13
CA SER A 5 -2.34 4.26 6.83
C SER A 5 -3.45 3.22 6.96
N ALA A 6 -4.19 2.99 5.88
CA ALA A 6 -5.17 1.92 5.77
C ALA A 6 -4.93 1.06 4.53
N MET A 7 -5.34 -0.21 4.62
CA MET A 7 -5.38 -1.12 3.47
C MET A 7 -6.15 -0.48 2.30
N TRP A 8 -5.69 -0.76 1.09
CA TRP A 8 -6.25 -0.27 -0.17
C TRP A 8 -6.15 1.24 -0.40
N GLN A 9 -5.46 1.98 0.47
CA GLN A 9 -5.09 3.35 0.16
C GLN A 9 -4.03 3.38 -0.94
N THR A 10 -4.18 4.32 -1.87
CA THR A 10 -3.27 4.56 -3.00
C THR A 10 -2.39 5.77 -2.72
N TYR A 11 -1.14 5.66 -3.15
CA TYR A 11 -0.11 6.66 -2.94
C TYR A 11 0.77 6.80 -4.18
N GLN A 12 1.35 7.97 -4.38
CA GLN A 12 2.51 8.15 -5.24
C GLN A 12 3.75 7.88 -4.41
N TYR A 13 4.57 6.92 -4.82
CA TYR A 13 5.84 6.59 -4.16
C TYR A 13 6.91 6.30 -5.21
N GLN A 14 8.07 6.96 -5.11
CA GLN A 14 9.18 6.84 -6.07
C GLN A 14 8.78 6.99 -7.55
N GLY A 15 7.81 7.87 -7.85
CA GLY A 15 7.34 8.08 -9.22
C GLY A 15 6.33 7.05 -9.74
N HIS A 16 5.88 6.12 -8.90
CA HIS A 16 4.87 5.11 -9.23
C HIS A 16 3.62 5.21 -8.35
N GLU A 17 2.47 4.86 -8.90
CA GLU A 17 1.25 4.67 -8.12
C GLU A 17 1.30 3.30 -7.45
N VAL A 18 1.13 3.29 -6.13
CA VAL A 18 1.21 2.09 -5.31
C VAL A 18 -0.01 1.98 -4.41
N VAL A 19 -0.41 0.76 -4.08
CA VAL A 19 -1.51 0.47 -3.16
C VAL A 19 -1.00 -0.31 -1.95
N ILE A 20 -1.47 0.03 -0.75
CA ILE A 20 -1.18 -0.76 0.45
C ILE A 20 -2.00 -2.04 0.42
N ILE A 21 -1.34 -3.19 0.32
CA ILE A 21 -1.96 -4.52 0.23
C ILE A 21 -1.78 -5.37 1.49
N GLN A 22 -0.96 -4.91 2.45
CA GLN A 22 -0.81 -5.58 3.73
C GLN A 22 -0.32 -4.61 4.79
N GLN A 23 -0.72 -4.83 6.04
CA GLN A 23 -0.24 -4.13 7.22
C GLN A 23 0.05 -5.15 8.33
N TRP A 24 1.16 -4.99 9.05
CA TRP A 24 1.50 -5.82 10.21
C TRP A 24 2.41 -5.08 11.19
N GLN A 25 2.63 -5.68 12.35
CA GLN A 25 3.70 -5.26 13.27
C GLN A 25 4.84 -6.26 13.21
N ASP A 26 6.08 -5.75 13.15
CA ASP A 26 7.26 -6.60 13.30
C ASP A 26 7.39 -7.12 14.76
N PRO A 27 8.32 -8.05 15.05
CA PRO A 27 8.52 -8.57 16.41
C PRO A 27 8.92 -7.52 17.46
N PHE A 28 9.32 -6.32 17.03
CA PHE A 28 9.70 -5.20 17.90
C PHE A 28 8.56 -4.17 18.04
N GLY A 29 7.38 -4.46 17.47
CA GLY A 29 6.20 -3.60 17.54
C GLY A 29 6.18 -2.44 16.55
N LYS A 30 7.07 -2.43 15.55
CA LYS A 30 7.08 -1.39 14.50
C LYS A 30 6.01 -1.68 13.46
N SER A 31 5.26 -0.64 13.08
CA SER A 31 4.29 -0.70 12.00
C SER A 31 4.98 -0.89 10.65
N MET A 32 4.56 -1.93 9.93
CA MET A 32 5.04 -2.28 8.60
C MET A 32 3.89 -2.24 7.59
N VAL A 33 4.20 -1.92 6.35
CA VAL A 33 3.28 -1.96 5.21
C VAL A 33 3.90 -2.77 4.07
N ARG A 34 3.05 -3.44 3.29
CA ARG A 34 3.42 -3.99 1.99
C ARG A 34 2.64 -3.21 0.94
N ILE A 35 3.37 -2.62 0.02
CA ILE A 35 2.81 -1.89 -1.12
C ILE A 35 2.96 -2.72 -2.38
N ALA A 36 2.04 -2.56 -3.31
CA ALA A 36 2.14 -3.14 -4.64
C ALA A 36 1.96 -2.08 -5.72
N ALA A 37 2.67 -2.25 -6.83
CA ALA A 37 2.61 -1.39 -8.01
C ALA A 37 2.54 -2.27 -9.26
N ASN A 38 1.83 -1.81 -10.29
CA ASN A 38 1.90 -2.42 -11.61
C ASN A 38 2.93 -1.66 -12.45
N LEU A 39 4.04 -2.32 -12.76
CA LEU A 39 5.15 -1.76 -13.50
C LEU A 39 5.35 -2.58 -14.77
N ASP A 40 5.12 -1.94 -15.92
CA ASP A 40 5.32 -2.53 -17.26
C ASP A 40 4.65 -3.93 -17.44
N GLY A 41 3.48 -4.12 -16.83
CA GLY A 41 2.72 -5.38 -16.89
C GLY A 41 3.12 -6.42 -15.84
N GLY A 42 4.05 -6.09 -14.94
CA GLY A 42 4.44 -6.90 -13.80
C GLY A 42 3.93 -6.32 -12.48
N LEU A 43 3.35 -7.17 -11.62
CA LEU A 43 3.02 -6.79 -10.25
C LEU A 43 4.28 -6.90 -9.38
N ILE A 44 4.76 -5.77 -8.87
CA ILE A 44 5.86 -5.74 -7.90
C ILE A 44 5.28 -5.41 -6.53
N ALA A 45 5.72 -6.12 -5.49
CA ALA A 45 5.33 -5.85 -4.11
C ALA A 45 6.54 -5.80 -3.20
N ASP A 46 6.58 -4.80 -2.31
CA ASP A 46 7.68 -4.62 -1.36
C ASP A 46 7.15 -4.28 0.04
N GLY A 47 7.86 -4.77 1.06
CA GLY A 47 7.53 -4.61 2.48
C GLY A 47 8.50 -3.68 3.19
N MET A 48 8.00 -2.65 3.86
CA MET A 48 8.84 -1.65 4.54
C MET A 48 8.17 -1.06 5.78
N LEU A 49 8.95 -0.29 6.56
CA LEU A 49 8.42 0.47 7.69
C LEU A 49 7.37 1.48 7.21
N GLU A 50 6.22 1.49 7.88
CA GLU A 50 5.12 2.41 7.56
C GLU A 50 5.60 3.87 7.61
N GLU A 51 6.38 4.23 8.62
CA GLU A 51 6.87 5.59 8.79
C GLU A 51 7.84 6.01 7.67
N LYS A 52 8.71 5.10 7.23
CA LYS A 52 9.60 5.35 6.10
C LYS A 52 8.77 5.59 4.83
N PHE A 53 7.84 4.69 4.55
CA PHE A 53 6.93 4.84 3.41
C PHE A 53 6.19 6.19 3.43
N LEU A 54 5.54 6.52 4.54
CA LEU A 54 4.74 7.75 4.67
C LEU A 54 5.57 9.05 4.67
N SER A 55 6.87 8.99 4.92
CA SER A 55 7.75 10.16 4.82
C SER A 55 8.03 10.59 3.38
N GLU A 56 7.91 9.66 2.43
CA GLU A 56 8.20 9.85 1.01
C GLU A 56 6.94 9.79 0.14
N ALA A 57 5.91 9.06 0.58
CA ALA A 57 4.70 8.81 -0.19
C ALA A 57 3.72 10.00 -0.13
N ILE A 58 3.05 10.28 -1.25
CA ILE A 58 1.98 11.27 -1.35
C ILE A 58 0.65 10.52 -1.45
N PHE A 59 -0.27 10.79 -0.54
CA PHE A 59 -1.60 10.19 -0.56
C PHE A 59 -2.38 10.64 -1.80
N LEU A 60 -2.85 9.67 -2.60
CA LEU A 60 -3.65 9.93 -3.80
C LEU A 60 -5.14 9.68 -3.55
N GLY A 61 -5.46 8.70 -2.71
CA GLY A 61 -6.84 8.37 -2.39
C GLY A 61 -7.00 6.99 -1.78
N GLN A 62 -8.24 6.50 -1.80
CA GLN A 62 -8.55 5.14 -1.44
C GLN A 62 -9.04 4.43 -2.69
N MET A 63 -8.46 3.27 -2.98
CA MET A 63 -8.95 2.40 -4.03
C MET A 63 -10.31 1.87 -3.58
N THR A 64 -11.39 2.45 -4.11
CA THR A 64 -12.69 1.80 -4.13
C THR A 64 -12.61 0.70 -5.18
N LEU A 65 -12.23 -0.51 -4.74
CA LEU A 65 -12.64 -1.70 -5.46
C LEU A 65 -14.17 -1.76 -5.35
N GLU A 66 -14.88 -1.11 -6.28
CA GLU A 66 -16.18 -1.64 -6.69
C GLU A 66 -15.88 -3.02 -7.26
N ILE A 67 -15.94 -4.04 -6.41
CA ILE A 67 -16.02 -5.42 -6.87
C ILE A 67 -17.34 -5.48 -7.61
N VAL A 68 -17.30 -5.34 -8.94
CA VAL A 68 -18.41 -5.76 -9.78
C VAL A 68 -18.40 -7.28 -9.70
N GLU A 69 -19.19 -7.84 -8.76
CA GLU A 69 -19.59 -9.24 -8.82
C GLU A 69 -20.35 -9.44 -10.13
N GLY A 70 -19.64 -9.88 -11.18
CA GLY A 70 -20.27 -10.05 -12.48
C GLY A 70 -19.31 -10.30 -13.63
N ALA A 71 -18.67 -11.47 -13.65
CA ALA A 71 -18.27 -12.12 -14.90
C ALA A 71 -18.27 -13.64 -14.71
N ASN A 72 -19.47 -14.22 -14.91
CA ASN A 72 -19.84 -15.62 -15.17
C ASN A 72 -18.87 -16.75 -14.78
#